data_AF-A0A962G2I3-F1
#
_entry.id   AF-A0A962G2I3-F1
#
_cell.length_a   1.000
_cell.length_b   1.000
_cell.length_c   1.000
_cell.angle_alpha   90.00
_cell.angle_beta   90.00
_cell.angle_gamma   90.00
#
_symmetry.space_group_name_H-M   'P 1'
#
loop_
_entity.id
_entity.type
_entity.pdbx_description
1 polymer ?
#
loop_
_entity_poly.entity_id
_entity_poly.type
_entity_poly.pdbx_seq_one_letter_code
_entity_poly.pdbx_strand_id
1 'polypeptide(L)'
;DVADVHRGFSDPPAPRMRFMGEDAIGIAVSMKAGGDILKLGHALDSEFARLQQTLPVGMTLARVADQPQAVRSSVGEFVRVLAEALVIVLLVSFFSLGFRSGLVVALSIPLVLAMTFAVMHYFGIGLHKISLGALVVALGLLVDDAIIAVEMMSVKMEQGYSRLQA
;
A
#
# COMPACT_ATOMS: atom_id res chain seq x y z
N ASP A 1 43.23 -46.50 5.01
CA ASP A 1 43.70 -45.26 5.65
C ASP A 1 44.29 -44.28 4.66
N VAL A 2 43.44 -43.49 4.00
CA VAL A 2 43.88 -42.49 3.00
C VAL A 2 43.33 -41.09 3.32
N ALA A 3 42.41 -40.95 4.29
CA ALA A 3 41.88 -39.66 4.72
C ALA A 3 41.30 -39.71 6.14
N ASP A 4 41.41 -38.59 6.85
CA ASP A 4 40.65 -38.28 8.06
C ASP A 4 39.31 -37.64 7.69
N VAL A 5 38.22 -38.15 8.25
CA VAL A 5 36.87 -37.64 8.02
C VAL A 5 36.32 -37.07 9.32
N HIS A 6 36.19 -35.74 9.38
CA HIS A 6 35.60 -35.03 10.51
C HIS A 6 34.59 -33.99 10.04
N ARG A 7 33.56 -33.72 10.85
CA ARG A 7 32.68 -32.56 10.64
C ARG A 7 33.40 -31.31 11.14
N GLY A 8 33.59 -30.34 10.26
CA GLY A 8 34.22 -29.06 10.59
C GLY A 8 33.53 -27.91 9.86
N PHE A 9 33.94 -26.68 10.19
CA PHE A 9 33.54 -25.50 9.43
C PHE A 9 34.35 -25.42 8.13
N SER A 10 33.83 -24.66 7.15
CA SER A 10 34.58 -24.36 5.93
C SER A 10 35.89 -23.64 6.26
N ASP A 11 36.99 -24.12 5.71
CA ASP A 11 38.30 -23.49 5.75
C ASP A 11 38.78 -23.30 4.30
N PRO A 12 38.97 -22.05 3.81
CA PRO A 12 38.84 -20.78 4.53
C PRO A 12 37.40 -20.46 4.97
N PRO A 13 37.23 -19.62 6.01
CA PRO A 13 35.91 -19.24 6.50
C PRO A 13 35.11 -18.52 5.42
N ALA A 14 33.90 -19.01 5.15
CA ALA A 14 32.92 -18.26 4.39
C ALA A 14 32.57 -16.95 5.14
N PRO A 15 32.14 -15.88 4.42
CA PRO A 15 31.68 -14.64 5.04
C PRO A 15 30.65 -14.93 6.13
N ARG A 16 30.95 -14.49 7.36
CA ARG A 16 30.05 -14.66 8.51
C ARG A 16 29.03 -13.54 8.54
N MET A 17 27.77 -13.90 8.76
CA MET A 17 26.72 -12.93 9.06
C MET A 17 26.60 -12.78 10.58
N ARG A 18 26.45 -11.55 11.05
CA ARG A 18 26.13 -11.26 12.45
C ARG A 18 24.85 -10.44 12.51
N PHE A 19 24.03 -10.69 13.51
CA PHE A 19 22.82 -9.93 13.79
C PHE A 19 22.89 -9.44 15.23
N MET A 20 22.85 -8.12 15.43
CA MET A 20 22.99 -7.47 16.75
C MET A 20 24.23 -7.92 17.55
N GLY A 21 25.34 -8.24 16.88
CA GLY A 21 26.59 -8.68 17.52
C GLY A 21 26.67 -10.17 17.80
N GLU A 22 25.62 -10.95 17.55
CA GLU A 22 25.61 -12.41 17.66
C GLU A 22 25.82 -13.07 16.29
N ASP A 23 26.44 -14.25 16.27
CA ASP A 23 26.61 -15.03 15.04
C ASP A 23 25.25 -15.49 14.52
N ALA A 24 24.98 -15.24 13.24
CA ALA A 24 23.67 -15.47 12.65
C ALA A 24 23.78 -16.14 11.28
N ILE A 25 22.70 -16.83 10.89
CA ILE A 25 22.53 -17.37 9.54
C ILE A 25 21.45 -16.56 8.84
N GLY A 26 21.82 -15.94 7.72
CA GLY A 26 20.90 -15.19 6.87
C GLY A 26 20.18 -16.09 5.88
N ILE A 27 18.87 -15.91 5.78
CA ILE A 27 18.06 -16.50 4.71
C ILE A 27 17.40 -15.34 3.96
N ALA A 28 17.74 -15.20 2.69
CA ALA A 28 17.11 -14.23 1.81
C ALA A 28 15.96 -14.88 1.04
N VAL A 29 14.78 -14.27 1.09
CA VAL A 29 13.61 -14.70 0.32
C VAL A 29 13.29 -13.62 -0.70
N SER A 30 13.20 -13.99 -1.97
CA SER A 30 12.78 -13.10 -3.05
C SER A 30 11.40 -13.50 -3.57
N MET A 31 10.60 -12.50 -3.90
CA MET A 31 9.29 -12.72 -4.51
C MET A 31 9.47 -13.14 -5.97
N LYS A 32 8.72 -14.15 -6.40
CA LYS A 32 8.62 -14.52 -7.83
C LYS A 32 8.07 -13.34 -8.63
N ALA A 33 8.55 -13.14 -9.85
CA ALA A 33 8.04 -12.11 -10.75
C ALA A 33 6.51 -12.21 -10.91
N GLY A 34 5.81 -11.06 -10.80
CA GLY A 34 4.35 -10.99 -10.83
C GLY A 34 3.63 -11.51 -9.57
N GLY A 35 4.39 -11.88 -8.53
CA GLY A 35 3.83 -12.28 -7.24
C GLY A 35 3.15 -11.13 -6.50
N ASP A 36 2.20 -11.49 -5.63
CA ASP A 36 1.56 -10.56 -4.72
C ASP A 36 2.35 -10.48 -3.41
N ILE A 37 2.91 -9.30 -3.14
CA ILE A 37 3.78 -9.07 -1.97
C ILE A 37 3.02 -9.23 -0.65
N LEU A 38 1.71 -8.92 -0.61
CA LEU A 38 0.90 -9.06 0.60
C LEU A 38 0.59 -10.54 0.86
N LYS A 39 0.28 -11.32 -0.18
CA LYS A 39 0.12 -12.78 -0.05
C LYS A 39 1.42 -13.44 0.38
N LEU A 40 2.55 -13.01 -0.18
CA LEU A 40 3.87 -13.49 0.25
C LEU A 40 4.10 -13.18 1.73
N GLY A 41 3.80 -11.96 2.18
CA GLY A 41 3.88 -11.59 3.59
C GLY A 41 3.09 -12.52 4.50
N HIS A 42 1.82 -12.80 4.17
CA HIS A 42 0.98 -13.71 4.94
C HIS A 42 1.51 -15.16 4.97
N ALA A 43 2.04 -15.65 3.85
CA ALA A 43 2.67 -16.96 3.80
C ALA A 43 3.96 -17.00 4.63
N LEU A 44 4.75 -15.93 4.61
CA LEU A 44 5.95 -15.81 5.45
C LEU A 44 5.59 -15.70 6.93
N ASP A 45 4.48 -15.06 7.30
CA ASP A 45 3.97 -15.00 8.67
C ASP A 45 3.65 -16.38 9.24
N SER A 46 2.90 -17.20 8.49
CA SER A 46 2.55 -18.55 8.93
C SER A 46 3.77 -19.48 8.99
N GLU A 47 4.66 -19.39 8.00
CA GLU A 47 5.88 -20.19 7.94
C GLU A 47 6.86 -19.82 9.05
N PHE A 48 7.02 -18.53 9.33
CA PHE A 48 7.87 -18.04 10.43
C PHE A 48 7.34 -18.54 11.78
N ALA A 49 6.04 -18.47 12.01
CA ALA A 49 5.41 -18.96 13.24
C ALA A 49 5.59 -20.48 13.41
N ARG A 50 5.44 -21.24 12.32
CA ARG A 50 5.67 -22.70 12.31
C ARG A 50 7.12 -23.03 12.61
N LEU A 51 8.07 -22.40 11.91
CA LEU A 51 9.50 -22.67 12.05
C LEU A 51 9.99 -22.33 13.45
N GLN A 52 9.55 -21.19 14.01
CA GLN A 52 9.90 -20.76 15.36
C GLN A 52 9.61 -21.83 16.43
N GLN A 53 8.58 -22.66 16.24
CA GLN A 53 8.21 -23.75 17.17
C GLN A 53 9.07 -25.00 17.00
N THR A 54 9.66 -25.19 15.82
CA THR A 54 10.51 -26.36 15.49
C THR A 54 12.00 -26.12 15.76
N LEU A 55 12.38 -24.89 16.10
CA LEU A 55 13.77 -24.53 16.32
C LEU A 55 14.31 -25.15 17.63
N PRO A 56 15.57 -25.62 17.63
CA PRO A 56 16.26 -26.05 18.83
C PRO A 56 16.37 -24.92 19.87
N VAL A 57 16.50 -25.30 21.14
CA VAL A 57 16.72 -24.36 22.23
C VAL A 57 17.96 -23.51 21.96
N GLY A 58 17.84 -22.19 22.12
CA GLY A 58 18.91 -21.22 21.87
C GLY A 58 18.92 -20.64 20.45
N MET A 59 18.07 -21.12 19.53
CA MET A 59 17.89 -20.50 18.21
C MET A 59 16.64 -19.63 18.19
N THR A 60 16.78 -18.40 17.68
CA THR A 60 15.66 -17.49 17.45
C THR A 60 15.63 -17.07 15.99
N LEU A 61 14.43 -17.02 15.40
CA LEU A 61 14.25 -16.47 14.08
C LEU A 61 13.95 -14.97 14.23
N ALA A 62 14.63 -14.15 13.46
CA ALA A 62 14.43 -12.70 13.43
C ALA A 62 14.25 -12.23 11.98
N ARG A 63 13.32 -11.28 11.78
CA ARG A 63 13.17 -10.58 10.50
C ARG A 63 14.02 -9.34 10.48
N VAL A 64 14.78 -9.14 9.41
CA VAL A 64 15.68 -7.99 9.26
C VAL A 64 15.12 -6.96 8.27
N ALA A 65 14.70 -7.40 7.09
CA ALA A 65 14.20 -6.54 6.03
C ALA A 65 12.84 -7.05 5.50
N ASP A 66 11.77 -6.70 6.20
CA ASP A 66 10.40 -7.13 5.85
C ASP A 66 9.74 -6.13 4.88
N GLN A 67 9.93 -6.39 3.58
CA GLN A 67 9.30 -5.59 2.52
C GLN A 67 7.76 -5.71 2.51
N PRO A 68 7.14 -6.90 2.65
CA PRO A 68 5.68 -7.02 2.77
C PRO A 68 5.06 -6.16 3.87
N GLN A 69 5.67 -6.14 5.06
CA GLN A 69 5.19 -5.31 6.18
C GLN A 69 5.23 -3.82 5.84
N ALA A 70 6.33 -3.36 5.23
CA ALA A 70 6.47 -1.97 4.81
C ALA A 70 5.40 -1.57 3.78
N VAL A 71 5.10 -2.44 2.81
CA VAL A 71 4.03 -2.19 1.82
C VAL A 71 2.65 -2.17 2.49
N ARG A 72 2.36 -3.14 3.37
CA ARG A 72 1.09 -3.21 4.11
C ARG A 72 0.85 -1.95 4.94
N SER A 73 1.88 -1.49 5.66
CA SER A 73 1.80 -0.25 6.44
C SER A 73 1.52 0.96 5.56
N SER A 74 2.25 1.11 4.45
CA SER A 74 2.06 2.24 3.51
C SER A 74 0.68 2.24 2.86
N VAL A 75 0.14 1.08 2.48
CA VAL A 75 -1.23 0.97 1.93
C VAL A 75 -2.26 1.35 3.00
N GLY A 76 -2.11 0.85 4.23
CA GLY A 76 -3.02 1.18 5.33
C GLY A 76 -3.02 2.66 5.68
N GLU A 77 -1.84 3.27 5.76
CA GLU A 77 -1.68 4.71 5.98
C GLU A 77 -2.31 5.53 4.84
N PHE A 78 -2.07 5.14 3.59
CA PHE A 78 -2.70 5.77 2.43
C PHE A 78 -4.23 5.72 2.51
N VAL A 79 -4.82 4.54 2.75
CA VAL A 79 -6.28 4.39 2.84
C VAL A 79 -6.85 5.24 3.97
N ARG A 80 -6.13 5.34 5.09
CA ARG A 80 -6.53 6.18 6.21
C ARG A 80 -6.52 7.67 5.83
N VAL A 81 -5.41 8.16 5.29
CA VAL A 81 -5.28 9.57 4.86
C VAL A 81 -6.31 9.91 3.79
N LEU A 82 -6.56 8.99 2.86
CA LEU A 82 -7.60 9.10 1.84
C LEU A 82 -8.99 9.27 2.45
N ALA A 83 -9.34 8.43 3.42
CA ALA A 83 -10.63 8.49 4.10
C ALA A 83 -10.77 9.81 4.90
N GLU A 84 -9.73 10.21 5.62
CA GLU A 84 -9.71 11.49 6.36
C GLU A 84 -9.89 12.68 5.41
N ALA A 85 -9.17 12.72 4.28
CA ALA A 85 -9.29 13.75 3.27
C ALA A 85 -10.70 13.79 2.65
N LEU A 86 -11.26 12.62 2.30
CA LEU A 86 -12.60 12.52 1.75
C LEU A 86 -13.63 13.07 2.75
N VAL A 87 -13.54 12.69 4.03
CA VAL A 87 -14.46 13.19 5.06
C VAL A 87 -14.39 14.71 5.18
N ILE A 88 -13.20 15.29 5.18
CA ILE A 88 -13.02 16.75 5.24
C ILE A 88 -13.66 17.44 4.02
N VAL A 89 -13.37 16.93 2.82
CA VAL A 89 -13.92 17.45 1.56
C VAL A 89 -15.45 17.37 1.56
N LEU A 90 -16.01 16.25 1.99
CA LEU A 90 -17.45 16.07 2.13
C LEU A 90 -18.05 17.10 3.07
N LEU A 91 -17.47 17.26 4.26
CA LEU A 91 -17.96 18.22 5.24
C LEU A 91 -17.95 19.64 4.65
N VAL A 92 -16.83 20.09 4.09
CA VAL A 92 -16.71 21.42 3.48
C VAL A 92 -17.71 21.59 2.34
N SER A 93 -17.84 20.59 1.46
CA SER A 93 -18.77 20.61 0.34
C SER A 93 -20.23 20.68 0.80
N PHE A 94 -20.62 19.93 1.83
CA PHE A 94 -21.96 19.99 2.41
C PHE A 94 -22.27 21.35 3.02
N PHE A 95 -21.32 21.97 3.71
CA PHE A 95 -21.50 23.31 4.29
C PHE A 95 -21.48 24.42 3.25
N SER A 96 -20.70 24.29 2.18
CA SER A 96 -20.52 25.34 1.17
C SER A 96 -21.57 25.27 0.05
N LEU A 97 -21.85 24.08 -0.49
CA LEU A 97 -22.74 23.91 -1.65
C LEU A 97 -24.12 23.32 -1.29
N GLY A 98 -24.33 22.93 -0.04
CA GLY A 98 -25.57 22.31 0.43
C GLY A 98 -25.69 20.82 0.08
N PHE A 99 -26.79 20.20 0.52
CA PHE A 99 -26.94 18.74 0.53
C PHE A 99 -26.90 18.07 -0.84
N ARG A 100 -27.56 18.68 -1.85
CA ARG A 100 -27.69 18.06 -3.18
C ARG A 100 -26.38 18.09 -3.95
N SER A 101 -25.72 19.25 -3.98
CA SER A 101 -24.44 19.45 -4.67
C SER A 101 -23.31 18.70 -3.97
N GLY A 102 -23.29 18.70 -2.64
CA GLY A 102 -22.30 17.94 -1.86
C GLY A 102 -22.38 16.43 -2.10
N LEU A 103 -23.59 15.88 -2.26
CA LEU A 103 -23.76 14.46 -2.58
C LEU A 103 -23.20 14.06 -3.96
N VAL A 104 -23.25 14.98 -4.95
CA VAL A 104 -22.66 14.73 -6.28
C VAL A 104 -21.15 14.58 -6.17
N VAL A 105 -20.48 15.49 -5.44
CA VAL A 105 -19.04 15.41 -5.18
C VAL A 105 -18.71 14.14 -4.39
N ALA A 106 -19.53 13.81 -3.39
CA ALA A 106 -19.36 12.64 -2.55
C ALA A 106 -19.32 11.31 -3.30
N LEU A 107 -20.18 11.16 -4.30
CA LEU A 107 -20.27 9.94 -5.11
C LEU A 107 -19.23 9.92 -6.22
N SER A 108 -18.83 11.09 -6.74
CA SER A 108 -17.86 11.21 -7.82
C SER A 108 -16.47 10.71 -7.42
N ILE A 109 -16.02 11.03 -6.20
CA ILE A 109 -14.66 10.69 -5.76
C ILE A 109 -14.45 9.16 -5.64
N PRO A 110 -15.27 8.38 -4.90
CA PRO A 110 -15.13 6.93 -4.84
C PRO A 110 -15.31 6.26 -6.20
N LEU A 111 -16.19 6.80 -7.06
CA LEU A 111 -16.41 6.27 -8.39
C LEU A 111 -15.15 6.37 -9.25
N VAL A 112 -14.47 7.51 -9.24
CA VAL A 112 -13.22 7.65 -10.01
C VAL A 112 -12.12 6.76 -9.45
N LEU A 113 -11.98 6.66 -8.13
CA LEU A 113 -11.02 5.74 -7.52
C LEU A 113 -11.29 4.28 -7.91
N ALA A 114 -12.56 3.86 -7.92
CA ALA A 114 -12.94 2.53 -8.37
C ALA A 114 -12.56 2.29 -9.83
N MET A 115 -12.79 3.28 -10.70
CA MET A 115 -12.37 3.21 -12.11
C MET A 115 -10.84 3.17 -12.25
N THR A 116 -10.09 3.98 -11.49
CA THR A 116 -8.63 3.96 -11.50
C THR A 116 -8.10 2.60 -11.06
N PHE A 117 -8.62 2.02 -9.96
CA PHE A 117 -8.21 0.69 -9.53
C PHE A 117 -8.59 -0.41 -10.53
N ALA A 118 -9.74 -0.31 -11.18
CA ALA A 118 -10.13 -1.25 -12.24
C ALA A 118 -9.17 -1.18 -13.44
N VAL A 119 -8.80 0.03 -13.87
CA VAL A 119 -7.83 0.26 -14.94
C VAL A 119 -6.45 -0.24 -14.55
N MET A 120 -5.98 0.06 -13.33
CA MET A 120 -4.72 -0.48 -12.81
C MET A 120 -4.71 -2.01 -12.79
N HIS A 121 -5.81 -2.63 -12.36
CA HIS A 121 -5.96 -4.08 -12.38
C HIS A 121 -5.89 -4.64 -13.80
N TYR A 122 -6.56 -4.01 -14.76
CA TYR A 122 -6.54 -4.40 -16.18
C TYR A 122 -5.13 -4.32 -16.79
N PHE A 123 -4.36 -3.27 -16.47
CA PHE A 123 -2.98 -3.10 -16.94
C PHE A 123 -1.92 -3.82 -16.09
N GLY A 124 -2.32 -4.55 -15.04
CA GLY A 124 -1.39 -5.25 -14.14
C GLY A 124 -0.50 -4.32 -13.31
N ILE A 125 -0.93 -3.08 -13.08
CA ILE A 125 -0.20 -2.11 -12.27
C ILE A 125 -0.46 -2.39 -10.79
N GLY A 126 0.53 -2.95 -10.10
CA GLY A 126 0.46 -3.24 -8.67
C GLY A 126 0.54 -1.99 -7.78
N LEU A 127 0.06 -2.11 -6.55
CA LEU A 127 0.18 -1.08 -5.52
C LEU A 127 1.59 -1.04 -4.92
N HIS A 128 2.41 -0.14 -5.44
CA HIS A 128 3.74 0.18 -4.94
C HIS A 128 3.75 1.57 -4.28
N LYS A 129 4.80 1.87 -3.51
CA LYS A 129 4.96 3.21 -2.89
C LYS A 129 4.86 4.34 -3.93
N ILE A 130 5.40 4.13 -5.13
CA ILE A 130 5.35 5.11 -6.23
C ILE A 130 3.92 5.30 -6.76
N SER A 131 3.19 4.20 -7.02
CA SER A 131 1.80 4.29 -7.50
C SER A 131 0.87 4.88 -6.45
N LEU A 132 1.11 4.61 -5.16
CA LEU A 132 0.37 5.24 -4.06
C LEU A 132 0.60 6.76 -4.05
N GLY A 133 1.86 7.21 -4.18
CA GLY A 133 2.17 8.64 -4.29
C GLY A 133 1.48 9.30 -5.49
N ALA A 134 1.49 8.64 -6.66
CA ALA A 134 0.80 9.12 -7.85
C ALA A 134 -0.72 9.23 -7.64
N LEU A 135 -1.34 8.25 -6.97
CA LEU A 135 -2.77 8.27 -6.64
C LEU A 135 -3.14 9.44 -5.72
N VAL A 136 -2.31 9.76 -4.71
CA VAL A 136 -2.56 10.91 -3.83
C VAL A 136 -2.58 12.21 -4.61
N VAL A 137 -1.58 12.44 -5.47
CA VAL A 137 -1.49 13.68 -6.26
C VAL A 137 -2.64 13.77 -7.26
N ALA A 138 -2.93 12.68 -7.98
CA ALA A 138 -4.01 12.63 -8.96
C ALA A 138 -5.37 12.88 -8.29
N LEU A 139 -5.58 12.33 -7.10
CA LEU A 139 -6.81 12.55 -6.35
C LEU A 139 -6.97 14.01 -5.92
N GLY A 140 -5.91 14.65 -5.43
CA GLY A 140 -5.97 16.07 -5.05
C GLY A 140 -6.45 16.94 -6.21
N LEU A 141 -5.85 16.74 -7.39
CA LEU A 141 -6.25 17.46 -8.62
C LEU A 141 -7.70 17.16 -9.02
N LEU A 142 -8.11 15.89 -8.92
CA LEU A 142 -9.46 15.47 -9.31
C LEU A 142 -10.55 16.05 -8.42
N VAL A 143 -10.32 16.08 -7.11
CA VAL A 143 -11.27 16.61 -6.14
C VAL A 143 -11.48 18.10 -6.38
N ASP A 144 -10.40 18.85 -6.61
CA ASP A 144 -10.47 20.28 -6.92
C ASP A 144 -11.29 20.53 -8.19
N ASP A 145 -11.04 19.79 -9.27
CA ASP A 145 -11.80 19.91 -10.51
C ASP A 145 -13.29 19.61 -10.32
N ALA A 146 -13.62 18.55 -9.55
CA ALA A 146 -15.00 18.18 -9.27
C ALA A 146 -15.73 19.27 -8.45
N ILE A 147 -15.06 19.87 -7.46
CA ILE A 147 -15.62 20.94 -6.65
C ILE A 147 -15.87 22.19 -7.49
N ILE A 148 -14.86 22.64 -8.26
CA ILE A 148 -14.97 23.84 -9.11
C ILE A 148 -16.08 23.67 -10.14
N ALA A 149 -16.22 22.49 -10.75
CA ALA A 149 -17.28 22.22 -11.71
C ALA A 149 -18.68 22.34 -11.08
N VAL A 150 -18.90 21.75 -9.90
CA VAL A 150 -20.19 21.81 -9.21
C VAL A 150 -20.49 23.22 -8.69
N GLU A 151 -19.48 23.94 -8.20
CA GLU A 151 -19.61 25.34 -7.78
C GLU A 151 -20.01 26.22 -8.97
N MET A 152 -19.32 26.10 -10.10
CA MET A 152 -19.62 26.85 -11.32
C MET A 152 -21.04 26.56 -11.86
N MET A 153 -21.48 25.31 -11.83
CA MET A 153 -22.85 24.94 -12.20
C MET A 153 -23.87 25.58 -11.25
N SER A 154 -23.60 25.57 -9.94
CA SER A 154 -24.46 26.21 -8.95
C SER A 154 -24.58 27.72 -9.19
N VAL A 155 -23.45 28.41 -9.41
CA VAL A 155 -23.42 29.85 -9.69
C VAL A 155 -24.15 30.18 -11.00
N LYS A 156 -23.98 29.39 -12.06
CA LYS A 156 -24.71 29.60 -13.32
C LYS A 156 -26.22 29.40 -13.17
N MET A 157 -26.65 28.42 -12.37
CA MET A 157 -28.06 28.22 -12.06
C MET A 157 -28.65 29.41 -11.29
N GLU A 158 -27.89 30.02 -10.37
CA GLU A 158 -28.29 31.25 -9.68
C GLU A 158 -28.37 32.46 -10.62
N GLN A 159 -27.52 32.51 -11.65
CA GLN A 159 -27.54 33.51 -12.71
C GLN A 159 -28.69 33.30 -13.73
N GLY A 160 -29.54 32.28 -13.55
CA GLY A 160 -30.74 32.04 -14.35
C GLY A 160 -30.59 31.05 -15.50
N TYR A 161 -29.45 30.34 -15.60
CA TYR A 161 -29.29 29.27 -16.60
C TYR A 161 -30.11 28.04 -16.20
N SER A 162 -30.72 27.37 -17.20
CA SER A 162 -31.42 26.11 -16.97
C SER A 162 -30.43 24.99 -16.61
N ARG A 163 -30.88 23.96 -15.88
CA ARG A 163 -30.01 22.85 -15.41
C ARG A 163 -29.23 22.10 -16.50
N LEU A 164 -29.71 22.14 -17.74
CA LEU A 164 -29.04 21.51 -18.89
C LEU A 164 -28.05 22.46 -19.59
N GLN A 165 -28.15 23.77 -19.33
CA GLN A 165 -27.31 24.81 -19.93
C GLN A 165 -26.23 25.35 -18.97
N ALA A 166 -26.40 25.14 -17.66
CA ALA A 166 -25.44 25.48 -16.60
C ALA A 166 -24.28 24.47 -16.59
#